data_AF-A0A1I5UKB3-F1
#
_entry.id   AF-A0A1I5UKB3-F1
#
_cell.length_a   1.000
_cell.length_b   1.000
_cell.length_c   1.000
_cell.angle_alpha   90.00
_cell.angle_beta   90.00
_cell.angle_gamma   90.00
#
_symmetry.space_group_name_H-M   'P 1'
#
loop_
_entity.id
_entity.type
_entity.pdbx_description
1 polymer ?
#
loop_
_entity_poly.entity_id
_entity_poly.type
_entity_poly.pdbx_seq_one_letter_code
_entity_poly.pdbx_strand_id
1 'polypeptide(L)'
;MNKERTLGRIHRVRTLQLGLARAEEMRRHDALGQETALNHRIAGLVDAVAPTAELLGAHNLAASAHYRDRLQQSAFAAAARVEAASARVDAAAEASRAAKRDQSAVEKLLARARATALVREMRALEDAPPRPKRNRHDPC
;
A
#
# COMPACT_ATOMS: atom_id res chain seq x y z
N MET A 1 6.54 17.26 28.16
CA MET A 1 6.18 15.92 27.67
C MET A 1 7.44 15.23 27.15
N ASN A 2 7.79 14.03 27.65
CA ASN A 2 9.06 13.38 27.32
C ASN A 2 9.16 13.07 25.80
N LYS A 3 10.16 13.60 25.10
CA LYS A 3 10.28 13.58 23.61
C LYS A 3 10.18 12.16 23.03
N GLU A 4 10.78 11.19 23.73
CA GLU A 4 10.74 9.78 23.36
C GLU A 4 9.33 9.19 23.42
N ARG A 5 8.55 9.54 24.45
CA ARG A 5 7.14 9.13 24.56
C ARG A 5 6.30 9.69 23.43
N THR A 6 6.57 10.93 23.01
CA THR A 6 5.91 11.56 21.86
C THR A 6 6.27 10.83 20.56
N LEU A 7 7.55 10.59 20.30
CA LEU A 7 8.00 9.85 19.12
C LEU A 7 7.45 8.42 19.07
N GLY A 8 7.35 7.74 20.22
CA GLY A 8 6.72 6.42 20.31
C GLY A 8 5.23 6.44 19.97
N ARG A 9 4.48 7.49 20.34
CA ARG A 9 3.08 7.67 19.92
C ARG A 9 2.98 7.89 18.41
N ILE A 10 3.84 8.74 17.86
CA ILE A 10 3.88 9.01 16.41
C ILE A 10 4.24 7.74 15.64
N HIS A 11 5.22 6.96 16.10
CA HIS A 11 5.62 5.70 15.46
C HIS A 11 4.47 4.70 15.38
N ARG A 12 3.69 4.54 16.45
CA ARG A 12 2.49 3.70 16.44
C ARG A 12 1.49 4.14 15.38
N VAL A 13 1.20 5.44 15.31
CA VAL A 13 0.28 5.99 14.30
C VAL A 13 0.83 5.77 12.89
N ARG A 14 2.12 6.04 12.64
CA ARG A 14 2.74 5.82 11.32
C ARG A 14 2.74 4.34 10.92
N THR A 15 2.89 3.44 11.89
CA THR A 15 2.81 2.00 11.66
C THR A 15 1.38 1.58 11.25
N LEU A 16 0.36 2.11 11.94
CA LEU A 16 -1.04 1.89 11.55
C LEU A 16 -1.35 2.45 10.16
N GLN A 17 -0.88 3.66 9.86
CA GLN A 17 -1.08 4.30 8.55
C GLN A 17 -0.40 3.53 7.41
N LEU A 18 0.80 2.98 7.64
CA LEU A 18 1.45 2.09 6.68
C LEU A 18 0.61 0.82 6.45
N GLY A 19 0.05 0.24 7.51
CA GLY A 19 -0.86 -0.91 7.38
C GLY A 19 -2.10 -0.58 6.54
N LEU A 20 -2.73 0.58 6.79
CA LEU A 20 -3.89 1.03 6.02
C LEU A 20 -3.54 1.30 4.54
N ALA A 21 -2.40 1.92 4.27
CA ALA A 21 -1.94 2.19 2.91
C ALA A 21 -1.68 0.91 2.12
N ARG A 22 -1.03 -0.09 2.74
CA ARG A 22 -0.81 -1.42 2.13
C ARG A 22 -2.10 -2.19 1.90
N ALA A 23 -3.04 -2.10 2.84
CA ALA A 23 -4.35 -2.73 2.66
C ALA A 23 -5.14 -2.09 1.52
N GLU A 24 -5.03 -0.77 1.36
CA GLU A 24 -5.62 -0.06 0.23
C GLU A 24 -4.97 -0.43 -1.10
N GLU A 25 -3.63 -0.47 -1.15
CA GLU A 25 -2.87 -0.94 -2.32
C GLU A 25 -3.34 -2.33 -2.77
N MET A 26 -3.48 -3.28 -1.84
CA MET A 26 -3.99 -4.62 -2.15
C MET A 26 -5.41 -4.57 -2.72
N ARG A 27 -6.33 -3.80 -2.10
CA ARG A 27 -7.70 -3.64 -2.62
C ARG A 27 -7.73 -3.05 -4.03
N ARG A 28 -6.81 -2.14 -4.36
CA ARG A 28 -6.71 -1.56 -5.71
C ARG A 28 -6.18 -2.57 -6.72
N HIS A 29 -5.23 -3.41 -6.35
CA HIS A 29 -4.79 -4.52 -7.19
C HIS A 29 -5.92 -5.51 -7.48
N ASP A 30 -6.70 -5.89 -6.45
CA ASP A 30 -7.84 -6.79 -6.63
C ASP A 30 -8.89 -6.18 -7.58
N ALA A 31 -9.19 -4.88 -7.42
CA ALA A 31 -10.10 -4.16 -8.30
C ALA A 31 -9.61 -4.13 -9.76
N LEU A 32 -8.31 -3.88 -9.98
CA LEU A 32 -7.71 -3.95 -11.32
C LEU A 32 -7.83 -5.36 -11.91
N GLY A 33 -7.63 -6.40 -11.10
CA GLY A 33 -7.84 -7.79 -11.51
C GLY A 33 -9.29 -8.05 -11.97
N GLN A 34 -10.27 -7.50 -11.26
CA GLN A 34 -11.68 -7.62 -11.64
C GLN A 34 -12.00 -6.91 -12.95
N GLU A 35 -11.49 -5.69 -13.14
CA GLU A 35 -11.72 -4.92 -14.37
C GLU A 35 -11.02 -5.56 -15.58
N THR A 36 -9.79 -6.08 -15.41
CA THR A 36 -9.09 -6.79 -16.49
C THR A 36 -9.81 -8.08 -16.88
N ALA A 37 -10.32 -8.84 -15.90
CA ALA A 37 -11.12 -10.03 -16.16
C ALA A 37 -12.47 -9.71 -16.84
N LEU A 38 -13.09 -8.56 -16.52
CA LEU A 38 -14.27 -8.09 -17.24
C LEU A 38 -13.94 -7.72 -18.69
N ASN A 39 -12.86 -6.98 -18.91
CA ASN A 39 -12.42 -6.58 -20.25
C ASN A 39 -12.12 -7.81 -21.14
N HIS A 40 -11.43 -8.82 -20.61
CA HIS A 40 -11.17 -10.06 -21.34
C HIS A 40 -12.47 -10.81 -21.70
N ARG A 41 -13.45 -10.85 -20.78
CA ARG A 41 -14.75 -11.46 -21.07
C ARG A 41 -15.49 -10.74 -22.19
N ILE A 42 -15.46 -9.40 -22.19
CA ILE A 42 -16.09 -8.60 -23.24
C ILE A 42 -15.39 -8.82 -24.58
N ALA A 43 -14.05 -8.88 -24.61
CA ALA A 43 -13.29 -9.19 -25.83
C ALA A 43 -13.72 -10.54 -26.43
N GLY A 44 -13.83 -11.59 -25.61
CA GLY A 44 -14.31 -12.89 -26.09
C GLY A 44 -15.75 -12.87 -26.63
N LEU A 45 -16.63 -12.02 -26.07
CA LEU A 45 -17.98 -11.82 -26.61
C LEU A 45 -17.97 -11.08 -27.94
N VAL A 46 -17.08 -10.11 -28.13
CA VAL A 46 -16.92 -9.41 -29.41
C VAL A 46 -16.46 -10.39 -30.50
N ASP A 47 -15.48 -11.23 -30.20
CA ASP A 47 -14.97 -12.24 -31.13
C ASP A 47 -16.07 -13.26 -31.52
N ALA A 48 -16.86 -13.71 -30.54
CA ALA A 48 -17.94 -14.67 -30.78
C ALA A 48 -19.09 -14.11 -31.66
N VAL A 49 -19.27 -12.78 -31.68
CA VAL A 49 -20.35 -12.11 -32.45
C VAL A 49 -19.82 -11.57 -33.79
N ALA A 50 -18.53 -11.76 -34.10
CA ALA A 50 -17.95 -11.36 -35.38
C ALA A 50 -18.65 -12.04 -36.58
N PRO A 51 -18.80 -11.36 -37.73
CA PRO A 51 -19.54 -11.91 -38.86
C PRO A 51 -18.83 -13.13 -39.46
N THR A 52 -19.52 -14.27 -39.50
CA THR A 52 -19.09 -15.49 -40.20
C THR A 52 -19.96 -15.74 -41.43
N ALA A 53 -19.44 -16.50 -42.40
CA ALA A 53 -20.12 -16.78 -43.67
C ALA A 53 -21.49 -17.49 -43.52
N GLU A 54 -21.73 -18.17 -42.39
CA GLU A 54 -23.00 -18.85 -42.07
C GLU A 54 -24.14 -17.91 -41.63
N LEU A 55 -23.84 -16.67 -41.20
CA LEU A 55 -24.82 -15.77 -40.56
C LEU A 55 -25.61 -14.87 -41.55
N LEU A 56 -25.58 -15.15 -42.85
CA LEU A 56 -26.08 -14.27 -43.93
C LEU A 56 -27.61 -14.34 -44.19
N GLY A 57 -28.43 -14.36 -43.14
CA GLY A 57 -29.87 -14.10 -43.24
C GLY A 57 -30.19 -12.61 -43.05
N ALA A 58 -30.93 -11.98 -43.97
CA ALA A 58 -31.17 -10.53 -43.97
C ALA A 58 -31.76 -9.96 -42.65
N HIS A 59 -32.63 -10.71 -41.96
CA HIS A 59 -33.18 -10.31 -40.65
C HIS A 59 -32.19 -10.46 -39.48
N ASN A 60 -31.19 -11.35 -39.61
CA ASN A 60 -30.13 -11.51 -38.61
C ASN A 60 -29.06 -10.41 -38.72
N LEU A 61 -28.89 -9.81 -39.91
CA LEU A 61 -27.86 -8.78 -40.14
C LEU A 61 -28.13 -7.50 -39.33
N ALA A 62 -29.36 -6.98 -39.33
CA ALA A 62 -29.69 -5.75 -38.59
C ALA A 62 -29.60 -5.94 -37.06
N ALA A 63 -30.12 -7.05 -36.54
CA ALA A 63 -30.02 -7.39 -35.12
C ALA A 63 -28.55 -7.60 -34.69
N SER A 64 -27.76 -8.32 -35.49
CA SER A 64 -26.33 -8.53 -35.21
C SER A 64 -25.54 -7.22 -35.22
N ALA A 65 -25.84 -6.29 -36.14
CA ALA A 65 -25.20 -4.98 -36.17
C ALA A 65 -25.48 -4.17 -34.89
N HIS A 66 -26.73 -4.15 -34.41
CA HIS A 66 -27.10 -3.48 -33.16
C HIS A 66 -26.38 -4.07 -31.94
N TYR A 67 -26.30 -5.40 -31.81
CA TYR A 67 -25.59 -6.01 -30.69
C TYR A 67 -24.07 -5.79 -30.75
N ARG A 68 -23.47 -5.76 -31.94
CA ARG A 68 -22.05 -5.43 -32.12
C ARG A 68 -21.74 -4.02 -31.69
N ASP A 69 -22.54 -3.03 -32.10
CA ASP A 69 -22.33 -1.64 -31.70
C ASP A 69 -22.36 -1.49 -30.17
N ARG A 70 -23.35 -2.10 -29.49
CA ARG A 70 -23.41 -2.07 -28.02
C ARG A 70 -22.26 -2.82 -27.34
N LEU A 71 -21.83 -3.95 -27.90
CA LEU A 71 -20.66 -4.68 -27.39
C LEU A 71 -19.38 -3.86 -27.57
N GLN A 72 -19.21 -3.18 -28.70
CA GLN A 72 -18.07 -2.32 -28.97
C GLN A 72 -18.03 -1.13 -28.00
N GLN A 73 -19.18 -0.47 -27.76
CA GLN A 73 -19.31 0.57 -26.74
C GLN A 73 -18.95 0.05 -25.34
N SER A 74 -19.39 -1.17 -25.02
CA SER A 74 -19.06 -1.82 -23.75
C SER A 74 -17.56 -2.14 -23.63
N ALA A 75 -16.93 -2.57 -24.72
CA ALA A 75 -15.49 -2.83 -24.79
C ALA A 75 -14.67 -1.55 -24.57
N PHE A 76 -15.04 -0.45 -25.23
CA PHE A 76 -14.39 0.85 -25.00
C PHE A 76 -14.55 1.31 -23.55
N ALA A 77 -15.75 1.16 -22.96
CA ALA A 77 -15.97 1.51 -21.56
C ALA A 77 -15.15 0.62 -20.60
N ALA A 78 -15.04 -0.68 -20.89
CA ALA A 78 -14.25 -1.60 -20.08
C ALA A 78 -12.74 -1.30 -20.17
N ALA A 79 -12.22 -1.02 -21.35
CA ALA A 79 -10.84 -0.58 -21.54
C ALA A 79 -10.55 0.70 -20.74
N ALA A 80 -11.43 1.70 -20.81
CA ALA A 80 -11.29 2.94 -20.03
C ALA A 80 -11.30 2.70 -18.51
N ARG A 81 -12.09 1.72 -18.03
CA ARG A 81 -12.10 1.33 -16.60
C ARG A 81 -10.80 0.68 -16.18
N VAL A 82 -10.22 -0.18 -17.02
CA VAL A 82 -8.90 -0.80 -16.77
C VAL A 82 -7.82 0.27 -16.64
N GLU A 83 -7.77 1.23 -17.56
CA GLU A 83 -6.82 2.35 -17.50
C GLU A 83 -6.99 3.18 -16.21
N ALA A 84 -8.23 3.53 -15.87
CA ALA A 84 -8.52 4.27 -14.64
C ALA A 84 -8.17 3.45 -13.37
N ALA A 85 -8.39 2.13 -13.39
CA ALA A 85 -8.02 1.25 -12.29
C ALA A 85 -6.49 1.12 -12.14
N SER A 86 -5.77 1.06 -13.27
CA SER A 86 -4.30 1.03 -13.30
C SER A 86 -3.72 2.30 -12.67
N ALA A 87 -4.19 3.48 -13.08
CA ALA A 87 -3.77 4.75 -12.48
C ALA A 87 -4.04 4.83 -10.96
N ARG A 88 -5.12 4.20 -10.47
CA ARG A 88 -5.42 4.13 -9.03
C ARG A 88 -4.49 3.17 -8.29
N VAL A 89 -4.07 2.07 -8.92
CA VAL A 89 -3.05 1.17 -8.37
C VAL A 89 -1.73 1.92 -8.21
N ASP A 90 -1.29 2.63 -9.24
CA ASP A 90 -0.05 3.42 -9.20
C ASP A 90 -0.08 4.46 -8.07
N ALA A 91 -1.20 5.20 -7.95
CA ALA A 91 -1.39 6.16 -6.87
C ALA A 91 -1.37 5.50 -5.49
N ALA A 92 -1.97 4.33 -5.32
CA ALA A 92 -1.98 3.59 -4.06
C ALA A 92 -0.58 3.04 -3.70
N ALA A 93 0.18 2.55 -4.69
CA ALA A 93 1.55 2.10 -4.51
C ALA A 93 2.48 3.25 -4.09
N GLU A 94 2.31 4.43 -4.70
CA GLU A 94 3.04 5.64 -4.26
C GLU A 94 2.68 6.05 -2.82
N ALA A 95 1.40 5.99 -2.46
CA ALA A 95 0.96 6.28 -1.08
C ALA A 95 1.55 5.30 -0.06
N SER A 96 1.62 4.00 -0.41
CA SER A 96 2.26 2.96 0.41
C SER A 96 3.75 3.22 0.60
N ARG A 97 4.47 3.58 -0.47
CA ARG A 97 5.89 3.97 -0.40
C ARG A 97 6.10 5.24 0.43
N ALA A 98 5.24 6.25 0.27
CA ALA A 98 5.28 7.47 1.08
C ALA A 98 5.08 7.17 2.57
N ALA A 99 4.06 6.37 2.92
CA ALA A 99 3.81 5.96 4.30
C ALA A 99 5.01 5.18 4.89
N LYS A 100 5.67 4.34 4.08
CA LYS A 100 6.88 3.63 4.54
C LYS A 100 8.05 4.58 4.78
N ARG A 101 8.25 5.60 3.94
CA ARG A 101 9.29 6.62 4.15
C ARG A 101 9.04 7.39 5.45
N ASP A 102 7.80 7.79 5.71
CA ASP A 102 7.41 8.49 6.95
C ASP A 102 7.67 7.64 8.19
N GLN A 103 7.26 6.37 8.14
CA GLN A 103 7.49 5.43 9.23
C GLN A 103 8.99 5.24 9.51
N SER A 104 9.79 5.08 8.46
CA SER A 104 11.25 4.93 8.56
C SER A 104 11.93 6.19 9.10
N ALA A 105 11.43 7.39 8.74
CA ALA A 105 11.95 8.64 9.29
C ALA A 105 11.75 8.72 10.81
N VAL A 106 10.58 8.31 11.31
CA VAL A 106 10.31 8.28 12.74
C VAL A 106 11.16 7.24 13.47
N GLU A 107 11.40 6.07 12.86
CA GLU A 107 12.32 5.06 13.42
C GLU A 107 13.74 5.61 13.58
N LYS A 108 14.25 6.35 12.59
CA LYS A 108 15.56 7.01 12.68
C LYS A 108 15.61 8.04 13.82
N LEU A 109 14.54 8.80 14.02
CA LEU A 109 14.45 9.76 15.14
C LEU A 109 14.43 9.05 16.50
N LEU A 110 13.73 7.92 16.62
CA LEU A 110 13.74 7.09 17.82
C LEU A 110 15.13 6.51 18.09
N ALA A 111 15.80 5.98 17.07
CA ALA A 111 17.16 5.46 17.21
C ALA A 111 18.14 6.54 17.70
N ARG A 112 18.06 7.75 17.15
CA ARG A 112 18.87 8.90 17.59
C ARG A 112 18.55 9.32 19.03
N ALA A 113 17.28 9.31 19.42
CA ALA A 113 16.87 9.62 20.79
C ALA A 113 17.45 8.60 21.78
N ARG A 114 17.38 7.30 21.48
CA ARG A 114 17.96 6.23 22.29
C ARG A 114 19.48 6.36 22.41
N ALA A 115 20.19 6.63 21.32
CA ALA A 115 21.63 6.86 21.35
C ALA A 115 22.01 8.06 22.25
N THR A 116 21.23 9.14 22.18
CA THR A 116 21.46 10.33 23.03
C THR A 116 21.21 10.02 24.51
N ALA A 117 20.18 9.22 24.82
CA ALA A 117 19.90 8.77 26.18
C ALA A 117 21.03 7.90 26.74
N LEU A 118 21.53 6.94 25.95
CA LEU A 118 22.66 6.09 26.33
C LEU A 118 23.92 6.89 26.65
N VAL A 119 24.30 7.85 25.80
CA VAL A 119 25.47 8.71 26.06
C VAL A 119 25.30 9.52 27.36
N ARG A 120 24.08 10.00 27.63
CA ARG A 120 23.79 10.71 28.89
C ARG A 120 23.91 9.80 30.10
N GLU A 121 23.42 8.57 30.00
CA GLU A 121 23.55 7.56 31.07
C GLU A 121 25.01 7.18 31.31
N MET A 122 25.80 6.99 30.24
CA MET A 122 27.25 6.73 30.36
C MET A 122 27.98 7.86 31.10
N ARG A 123 27.73 9.12 30.72
CA ARG A 123 28.31 10.28 31.43
C ARG A 123 27.87 10.34 32.89
N ALA A 124 26.60 10.05 33.18
CA ALA A 124 26.11 10.04 34.55
C ALA A 124 26.76 8.93 35.41
N LEU A 125 27.17 7.81 34.79
CA LEU A 125 27.93 6.76 35.45
C LEU A 125 29.40 7.16 35.68
N GLU A 126 30.00 7.88 34.73
CA GLU A 126 31.35 8.43 34.88
C GLU A 126 31.43 9.50 35.98
N ASP A 127 30.42 10.38 36.04
CA ASP A 127 30.30 11.44 37.06
C ASP A 127 29.80 10.92 38.42
N ALA A 128 29.46 9.63 38.54
CA ALA A 128 28.93 9.08 39.76
C ALA A 128 30.00 9.10 40.88
N PRO A 129 29.66 9.60 42.08
CA PRO A 129 30.61 9.61 43.20
C PRO A 129 31.06 8.17 43.54
N PRO A 130 32.31 7.99 43.98
CA PRO A 130 32.81 6.67 44.35
C PRO A 130 31.89 6.04 45.39
N ARG A 131 31.45 4.80 45.12
CA ARG A 131 30.57 4.08 46.05
C ARG A 131 31.27 3.96 47.40
N PRO A 132 30.55 4.22 48.53
CA PRO A 132 31.15 4.09 49.85
C PRO A 132 31.70 2.67 50.01
N LYS A 133 32.98 2.57 50.38
CA LYS A 133 33.62 1.28 50.70
C LYS A 133 32.80 0.66 51.82
N ARG A 134 32.09 -0.44 51.54
CA ARG A 134 31.47 -1.26 52.59
C ARG A 134 32.61 -1.72 53.49
N ASN A 135 32.62 -1.31 54.76
CA ASN A 135 33.59 -1.78 55.74
C ASN A 135 33.57 -3.31 55.70
N ARG A 136 34.59 -3.91 55.09
CA ARG A 136 34.87 -5.34 55.24
C ARG A 136 35.50 -5.45 56.62
N HIS A 137 34.69 -5.66 57.64
CA HIS A 137 35.18 -6.29 58.85
C HIS A 137 35.40 -7.75 58.47
N ASP A 138 36.65 -8.10 58.19
CA ASP A 138 37.06 -9.50 58.19
C ASP A 138 36.87 -10.01 59.62
N PRO A 139 36.13 -11.11 59.84
CA PRO A 139 36.02 -11.70 61.17
C PRO A 139 37.37 -12.34 61.51
N CYS A 140 37.95 -11.88 62.62
CA CYS A 140 39.20 -12.35 63.18
C CYS A 140 39.16 -13.83 63.57
#